data_AF-A0A920BMP7-F1
#
_entry.id   AF-A0A920BMP7-F1
#
_cell.length_a   1.000
_cell.length_b   1.000
_cell.length_c   1.000
_cell.angle_alpha   90.00
_cell.angle_beta   90.00
_cell.angle_gamma   90.00
#
_symmetry.space_group_name_H-M   'P 1'
#
loop_
_entity.id
_entity.type
_entity.pdbx_description
1 polymer ?
#
loop_
_entity_poly.entity_id
_entity_poly.type
_entity_poly.pdbx_seq_one_letter_code
_entity_poly.pdbx_strand_id
1 'polypeptide(L)'
;MEYDALGQDFSERGPRLSEQIELLRKYWSEDLFSFEGEYDRIDRGNINIRPNRQIPIWLGGFSEIAFKRAGKLGDGFIYAGDHDRCLEGKSRTEHHLREFGRNEEAFGHELITLRDRHHKLPQRQRSNGVTLAEPIFQFAQ
;
A
#
# COMPACT_ATOMS: atom_id res chain seq x y z
N MET A 1 18.37 15.11 -3.23
CA MET A 1 17.65 13.85 -2.92
C MET A 1 17.40 13.12 -4.23
N GLU A 2 16.90 11.88 -4.20
CA GLU A 2 16.84 10.96 -5.35
C GLU A 2 16.25 11.58 -6.64
N TYR A 3 15.12 12.29 -6.54
CA TYR A 3 14.46 12.94 -7.68
C TYR A 3 15.33 14.03 -8.34
N ASP A 4 16.00 14.86 -7.53
CA ASP A 4 16.93 15.89 -8.03
C ASP A 4 18.11 15.26 -8.78
N ALA A 5 18.58 14.08 -8.34
CA ALA A 5 19.68 13.34 -8.96
C ALA A 5 19.26 12.66 -10.28
N LEU A 6 17.96 12.41 -10.47
CA LEU A 6 17.37 11.87 -11.70
C LEU A 6 16.79 12.98 -12.61
N GLY A 7 16.92 14.25 -12.23
CA GLY A 7 16.39 15.40 -12.97
C GLY A 7 14.87 15.40 -13.12
N GLN A 8 14.13 14.79 -12.18
CA GLN A 8 12.68 14.67 -12.22
C GLN A 8 12.01 15.68 -11.28
N ASP A 9 10.92 16.32 -11.70
CA ASP A 9 10.10 17.09 -10.76
C ASP A 9 9.40 16.13 -9.78
N PHE A 10 9.59 16.37 -8.49
CA PHE A 10 8.91 15.67 -7.43
C PHE A 10 7.38 15.82 -7.52
N SER A 11 6.86 16.92 -8.07
CA SER A 11 5.41 17.15 -8.21
C SER A 11 4.74 16.13 -9.15
N GLU A 12 5.42 15.76 -10.24
CA GLU A 12 4.93 14.91 -11.33
C GLU A 12 4.94 13.40 -10.99
N ARG A 13 5.66 12.99 -9.93
CA ARG A 13 5.79 11.57 -9.53
C ARG A 13 4.45 10.85 -9.36
N GLY A 14 3.40 11.58 -8.95
CA GLY A 14 2.07 11.02 -8.70
C GLY A 14 1.29 10.73 -9.99
N PRO A 15 1.16 11.70 -10.91
CA PRO A 15 0.71 11.47 -12.28
C PRO A 15 1.50 10.37 -12.99
N ARG A 16 2.84 10.49 -13.08
CA ARG A 16 3.72 9.51 -13.74
C ARG A 16 3.56 8.09 -13.19
N LEU A 17 3.45 7.90 -11.87
CA LEU A 17 3.16 6.58 -11.28
C LEU A 17 1.81 6.00 -11.76
N SER A 18 0.79 6.83 -11.96
CA SER A 18 -0.52 6.38 -12.45
C SER A 18 -0.42 5.84 -13.87
N GLU A 19 0.35 6.52 -14.72
CA GLU A 19 0.61 6.11 -16.10
C GLU A 19 1.44 4.82 -16.17
N GLN A 20 2.47 4.72 -15.33
CA GLN A 20 3.33 3.54 -15.26
C GLN A 20 2.60 2.29 -14.75
N ILE A 21 1.57 2.44 -13.91
CA ILE A 21 0.68 1.33 -13.54
C ILE A 21 -0.05 0.79 -14.77
N GLU A 22 -0.54 1.65 -15.67
CA GLU A 22 -1.19 1.22 -16.92
C GLU A 22 -0.19 0.49 -17.83
N LEU A 23 0.99 1.07 -18.04
CA LEU A 23 2.08 0.42 -18.80
C LEU A 23 2.43 -0.97 -18.27
N LEU A 24 2.57 -1.13 -16.95
CA LEU A 24 2.83 -2.43 -16.32
C LEU A 24 1.72 -3.44 -16.61
N ARG A 25 0.44 -3.04 -16.59
CA ARG A 25 -0.66 -3.92 -17.02
C ARG A 25 -0.47 -4.35 -18.47
N LYS A 26 -0.25 -3.39 -19.39
CA LYS A 26 -0.05 -3.67 -20.82
C LYS A 26 1.10 -4.66 -21.05
N TYR A 27 2.25 -4.44 -20.44
CA TYR A 27 3.38 -5.39 -20.54
C TYR A 27 3.02 -6.80 -20.05
N TRP A 28 2.24 -6.92 -18.97
CA TRP A 28 1.86 -8.23 -18.42
C TRP A 28 0.69 -8.92 -19.14
N SER A 29 -0.17 -8.19 -19.85
CA SER A 29 -1.37 -8.77 -20.50
C SER A 29 -1.39 -8.73 -22.04
N GLU A 30 -0.63 -7.86 -22.70
CA GLU A 30 -0.71 -7.65 -24.15
C GLU A 30 0.51 -8.22 -24.89
N ASP A 31 0.27 -8.89 -26.02
CA ASP A 31 1.32 -9.50 -26.82
C ASP A 31 2.21 -8.47 -27.53
N LEU A 32 1.62 -7.39 -28.04
CA LEU A 32 2.30 -6.25 -28.62
C LEU A 32 1.40 -5.03 -28.47
N PHE A 33 1.93 -3.91 -27.97
CA PHE A 33 1.16 -2.67 -27.82
C PHE A 33 1.98 -1.45 -28.20
N SER A 34 1.30 -0.34 -28.50
CA SER A 34 1.90 1.00 -28.49
C SER A 34 1.19 1.85 -27.44
N PHE A 35 1.89 2.82 -26.90
CA PHE A 35 1.42 3.68 -25.81
C PHE A 35 1.92 5.11 -26.01
N GLU A 36 1.03 6.08 -25.88
CA GLU A 36 1.35 7.51 -25.98
C GLU A 36 0.72 8.22 -24.77
N GLY A 37 1.48 8.29 -23.68
CA GLY A 37 1.10 9.00 -22.46
C GLY A 37 1.63 10.43 -22.41
N GLU A 38 1.42 11.08 -21.27
CA GLU A 38 2.00 12.39 -20.93
C GLU A 38 3.49 12.25 -20.57
N TYR A 39 3.87 11.12 -19.98
CA TYR A 39 5.19 10.92 -19.36
C TYR A 39 6.08 9.91 -20.09
N ASP A 40 5.47 8.90 -20.70
CA ASP A 40 6.14 7.75 -21.32
C ASP A 40 5.51 7.43 -22.70
N ARG A 41 6.35 7.14 -23.72
CA ARG A 41 5.92 6.77 -25.08
C ARG A 41 6.60 5.50 -25.56
N ILE A 42 5.82 4.52 -25.99
CA ILE A 42 6.27 3.20 -26.42
C ILE A 42 5.72 2.91 -27.82
N ASP A 43 6.60 2.69 -28.79
CA ASP A 43 6.25 2.08 -30.08
C ASP A 43 6.53 0.58 -30.01
N ARG A 44 5.50 -0.26 -30.24
CA ARG A 44 5.62 -1.73 -30.36
C ARG A 44 6.33 -2.40 -29.17
N GLY A 45 5.87 -2.08 -27.96
CA GLY A 45 6.29 -2.70 -26.71
C GLY A 45 5.82 -4.15 -26.55
N ASN A 46 6.73 -4.99 -26.06
CA ASN A 46 6.54 -6.40 -25.72
C ASN A 46 7.51 -6.78 -24.59
N ILE A 47 7.19 -7.82 -23.80
CA ILE A 47 8.18 -8.53 -22.98
C ILE A 47 8.10 -10.04 -23.26
N ASN A 48 9.27 -10.69 -23.37
CA ASN A 48 9.38 -12.11 -23.76
C ASN A 48 8.80 -13.09 -22.74
N ILE A 49 8.83 -12.76 -21.44
CA ILE A 49 8.31 -13.62 -20.37
C ILE A 49 7.29 -12.81 -19.58
N ARG A 50 6.01 -13.22 -19.69
CA ARG A 50 4.91 -12.62 -18.94
C ARG A 50 4.59 -13.42 -17.68
N PRO A 51 4.05 -12.76 -16.64
CA PRO A 51 3.43 -13.46 -15.51
C PRO A 51 2.31 -14.40 -16.00
N ASN A 52 2.22 -15.60 -15.43
CA ASN A 52 1.14 -16.56 -15.73
C ASN A 52 -0.20 -16.21 -15.05
N ARG A 53 -0.25 -15.10 -14.30
CA ARG A 53 -1.40 -14.57 -13.57
C ARG A 53 -1.26 -13.05 -13.44
N GLN A 54 -2.37 -12.36 -13.18
CA GLN A 54 -2.30 -10.95 -12.80
C GLN A 54 -1.43 -10.77 -11.54
N ILE A 55 -0.46 -9.86 -11.62
CA ILE A 55 0.31 -9.40 -10.46
C ILE A 55 -0.51 -8.31 -9.75
N PRO A 56 -0.81 -8.45 -8.45
CA PRO A 56 -1.52 -7.42 -7.71
C PRO A 56 -0.60 -6.20 -7.46
N ILE A 57 -1.07 -5.00 -7.78
CA ILE A 57 -0.36 -3.74 -7.52
C ILE A 57 -0.90 -3.13 -6.23
N TRP A 58 -0.04 -3.08 -5.22
CA TRP A 58 -0.32 -2.48 -3.92
C TRP A 58 0.31 -1.10 -3.83
N LEU A 59 -0.45 -0.11 -3.38
CA LEU A 59 0.05 1.26 -3.17
C LEU A 59 0.24 1.56 -1.67
N GLY A 60 0.91 2.67 -1.38
CA GLY A 60 1.09 3.17 -0.01
C GLY A 60 1.22 4.69 0.00
N GLY A 61 1.02 5.29 1.16
CA GLY A 61 1.11 6.74 1.36
C GLY A 61 0.11 7.28 2.39
N PHE A 62 0.18 8.60 2.61
CA PHE A 62 -0.56 9.28 3.68
C PHE A 62 -1.46 10.42 3.18
N SER A 63 -1.67 10.54 1.87
CA SER A 63 -2.33 11.69 1.23
C SER A 63 -3.59 11.25 0.49
N GLU A 64 -4.57 12.15 0.39
CA GLU A 64 -5.83 11.88 -0.34
C GLU A 64 -5.58 11.37 -1.76
N ILE A 65 -4.65 12.01 -2.48
CA ILE A 65 -4.32 11.62 -3.85
C ILE A 65 -3.67 10.22 -3.96
N ALA A 66 -3.14 9.68 -2.86
CA ALA A 66 -2.68 8.29 -2.80
C ALA A 66 -3.85 7.32 -2.62
N PHE A 67 -4.77 7.59 -1.69
CA PHE A 67 -5.99 6.81 -1.49
C PHE A 67 -6.88 6.82 -2.74
N LYS A 68 -7.04 7.98 -3.40
CA LYS A 68 -7.78 8.11 -4.67
C LYS A 68 -7.15 7.34 -5.82
N ARG A 69 -5.81 7.38 -5.95
CA ARG A 69 -5.08 6.56 -6.95
C ARG A 69 -5.28 5.06 -6.68
N ALA A 70 -5.26 4.65 -5.42
CA ALA A 70 -5.47 3.27 -5.02
C ALA A 70 -6.89 2.79 -5.33
N GLY A 71 -7.90 3.56 -4.94
CA GLY A 71 -9.30 3.27 -5.27
C GLY A 71 -9.56 3.20 -6.78
N LYS A 72 -8.82 3.95 -7.60
CA LYS A 72 -8.91 3.87 -9.07
C LYS A 72 -8.15 2.68 -9.66
N LEU A 73 -6.85 2.55 -9.37
CA LEU A 73 -5.89 1.74 -10.13
C LEU A 73 -5.27 0.56 -9.36
N GLY A 74 -5.36 0.55 -8.03
CA GLY A 74 -4.74 -0.47 -7.20
C GLY A 74 -5.55 -1.75 -7.09
N ASP A 75 -4.90 -2.80 -6.59
CA ASP A 75 -5.52 -4.04 -6.10
C ASP A 75 -5.42 -4.16 -4.57
N GLY A 76 -4.62 -3.30 -3.93
CA GLY A 76 -4.51 -3.21 -2.48
C GLY A 76 -3.78 -1.95 -2.01
N PHE A 77 -3.77 -1.73 -0.69
CA PHE A 77 -3.06 -0.62 -0.06
C PHE A 77 -2.45 -1.02 1.27
N ILE A 78 -1.24 -0.52 1.52
CA ILE A 78 -0.50 -0.67 2.76
C ILE A 78 -0.60 0.63 3.57
N TYR A 79 -1.27 0.56 4.71
CA TYR A 79 -1.44 1.65 5.66
C TYR A 79 -0.36 1.55 6.75
N ALA A 80 0.17 2.70 7.18
CA ALA A 80 1.15 2.77 8.26
C ALA A 80 0.81 3.89 9.24
N GLY A 81 1.07 3.67 10.53
CA GLY A 81 0.78 4.63 11.59
C GLY A 81 0.34 3.95 12.88
N ASP A 82 -0.31 4.70 13.75
CA ASP A 82 -1.17 4.14 14.80
C ASP A 82 -2.42 3.47 14.20
N HIS A 83 -3.24 2.85 15.07
CA HIS A 83 -4.43 2.13 14.65
C HIS A 83 -5.48 3.05 13.99
N ASP A 84 -5.75 4.21 14.58
CA ASP A 84 -6.82 5.11 14.15
C ASP A 84 -6.49 5.72 12.78
N ARG A 85 -5.24 6.14 12.56
CA ARG A 85 -4.76 6.63 11.27
C ARG A 85 -4.81 5.56 10.17
N CYS A 86 -4.50 4.31 10.50
CA CYS A 86 -4.63 3.20 9.56
C CYS A 86 -6.10 2.93 9.18
N LEU A 87 -7.03 3.04 10.14
CA LEU A 87 -8.47 2.94 9.87
C LEU A 87 -8.98 4.12 9.03
N GLU A 88 -8.57 5.36 9.34
CA GLU A 88 -8.94 6.55 8.55
C GLU A 88 -8.49 6.41 7.08
N GLY A 89 -7.23 6.01 6.86
CA GLY A 89 -6.72 5.73 5.52
C GLY A 89 -7.52 4.65 4.80
N LYS A 90 -7.87 3.56 5.48
CA LYS A 90 -8.71 2.49 4.93
C LYS A 90 -10.08 3.02 4.48
N SER A 91 -10.78 3.76 5.34
CA SER A 91 -12.09 4.32 5.00
C SER A 91 -12.06 5.32 3.82
N ARG A 92 -10.95 6.06 3.66
CA ARG A 92 -10.74 6.95 2.51
C ARG A 92 -10.51 6.18 1.21
N THR A 93 -9.72 5.10 1.23
CA THR A 93 -9.59 4.20 0.06
C THR A 93 -10.92 3.55 -0.30
N GLU A 94 -11.68 3.06 0.69
CA GLU A 94 -13.02 2.47 0.50
C GLU A 94 -14.02 3.47 -0.10
N HIS A 95 -13.97 4.75 0.31
CA HIS A 95 -14.74 5.81 -0.33
C HIS A 95 -14.42 5.94 -1.83
N HIS A 96 -13.14 5.92 -2.21
CA HIS A 96 -12.76 6.00 -3.62
C HIS A 96 -13.02 4.70 -4.41
N LEU A 97 -12.97 3.52 -3.78
CA LEU A 97 -13.41 2.28 -4.42
C LEU A 97 -14.88 2.39 -4.83
N ARG A 98 -15.75 2.89 -3.95
CA ARG A 98 -17.15 3.22 -4.28
C ARG A 98 -17.28 4.31 -5.34
N GLU A 99 -16.49 5.39 -5.26
CA GLU A 99 -16.47 6.47 -6.26
C GLU A 99 -16.22 5.93 -7.68
N PHE A 100 -15.31 4.96 -7.82
CA PHE A 100 -14.94 4.35 -9.10
C PHE A 100 -15.68 3.03 -9.41
N GLY A 101 -16.69 2.65 -8.63
CA GLY A 101 -17.47 1.42 -8.85
C GLY A 101 -16.66 0.12 -8.74
N ARG A 102 -15.56 0.12 -7.99
CA ARG A 102 -14.71 -1.05 -7.72
C ARG A 102 -15.30 -1.89 -6.59
N ASN A 103 -15.15 -3.22 -6.68
CA ASN A 103 -15.51 -4.12 -5.59
C ASN A 103 -14.55 -3.95 -4.40
N GLU A 104 -15.09 -3.59 -3.23
CA GLU A 104 -14.33 -3.44 -1.98
C GLU A 104 -13.81 -4.78 -1.44
N GLU A 105 -14.58 -5.87 -1.57
CA GLU A 105 -14.18 -7.20 -1.09
C GLU A 105 -12.99 -7.79 -1.87
N ALA A 106 -12.77 -7.31 -3.10
CA ALA A 106 -11.66 -7.71 -3.95
C ALA A 106 -10.37 -6.90 -3.69
N PHE A 107 -10.39 -5.92 -2.78
CA PHE A 107 -9.28 -5.00 -2.54
C PHE A 107 -8.51 -5.36 -1.26
N GLY A 108 -7.19 -5.46 -1.35
CA GLY A 108 -6.32 -5.79 -0.23
C GLY A 108 -6.11 -4.62 0.73
N HIS A 109 -6.26 -4.86 2.03
CA HIS A 109 -5.92 -3.89 3.09
C HIS A 109 -4.90 -4.48 4.05
N GLU A 110 -3.70 -3.90 4.11
CA GLU A 110 -2.63 -4.30 5.05
C GLU A 110 -2.35 -3.15 6.02
N LEU A 111 -2.50 -3.38 7.33
CA LEU A 111 -2.41 -2.35 8.36
C LEU A 111 -1.15 -2.54 9.20
N ILE A 112 -0.05 -1.89 8.79
CA ILE A 112 1.21 -1.89 9.53
C ILE A 112 1.11 -0.90 10.70
N THR A 113 0.49 -1.35 11.79
CA THR A 113 0.38 -0.57 13.03
C THR A 113 1.72 -0.55 13.76
N LEU A 114 2.30 0.64 13.89
CA LEU A 114 3.48 0.86 14.71
C LEU A 114 3.02 1.01 16.16
N ARG A 115 3.61 0.22 17.05
CA ARG A 115 3.30 0.26 18.48
C ARG A 115 3.68 1.63 19.04
N ASP A 116 2.69 2.38 19.52
CA ASP A 116 2.94 3.68 20.14
C ASP A 116 3.87 3.51 21.35
N ARG A 117 5.04 4.16 21.30
CA ARG A 117 6.04 4.14 22.39
C ARG A 117 5.59 4.98 23.59
N HIS A 118 4.53 5.78 23.45
CA HIS A 118 3.92 6.56 24.51
C HIS A 118 2.61 5.96 25.04
N HIS A 119 2.17 4.80 24.53
CA HIS A 119 1.10 4.02 25.13
C HIS A 119 1.56 3.51 26.49
N LYS A 120 1.24 4.27 27.54
CA LYS A 120 1.42 3.84 28.93
C LYS A 120 0.65 2.53 29.09
N LEU A 121 1.38 1.44 29.28
CA LEU A 121 0.81 0.17 29.70
C LEU A 121 -0.17 0.46 30.85
N PRO A 122 -1.42 -0.03 30.80
CA PRO A 122 -2.35 0.18 31.91
C PRO A 122 -1.67 -0.30 33.19
N GLN A 123 -1.55 0.60 34.18
CA GLN A 123 -0.88 0.24 35.42
C GLN A 123 -1.60 -0.98 35.98
N ARG A 124 -0.85 -2.08 36.11
CA ARG A 124 -1.37 -3.35 36.63
C ARG A 124 -1.87 -3.07 38.04
N GLN A 125 -3.18 -2.91 38.20
CA GLN A 125 -3.79 -2.73 39.51
C GLN A 125 -3.37 -3.92 40.36
N ARG A 126 -2.54 -3.65 41.37
CA ARG A 126 -2.29 -4.62 42.43
C ARG A 126 -3.54 -4.63 43.29
N SER A 127 -4.50 -5.48 42.94
CA SER A 127 -5.49 -5.93 43.90
C SER A 127 -4.75 -6.53 45.09
N ASN A 128 -5.12 -6.12 46.29
CA ASN A 128 -4.48 -6.60 47.51
C ASN A 128 -4.84 -8.07 47.75
N GLY A 129 -3.88 -8.98 47.54
CA GLY A 129 -4.00 -10.38 47.93
C GLY A 129 -3.29 -11.37 47.00
N VAL A 130 -2.48 -12.25 47.60
CA VAL A 130 -1.95 -13.51 47.03
C VAL A 130 -0.76 -13.43 46.05
N THR A 131 0.42 -13.13 46.62
CA THR A 131 1.65 -13.97 46.59
C THR A 131 1.40 -15.48 46.37
N LEU A 132 2.12 -16.28 45.55
CA LEU A 132 3.26 -16.09 44.61
C LEU A 132 3.35 -17.31 43.65
N ALA A 133 3.94 -17.17 42.45
CA ALA A 133 4.66 -18.24 41.72
C ALA A 133 5.59 -17.65 40.64
N GLU A 134 6.76 -18.26 40.43
CA GLU A 134 7.90 -17.74 39.65
C GLU A 134 7.90 -18.14 38.14
N PRO A 135 8.71 -17.47 37.28
CA PRO A 135 8.65 -17.68 35.84
C PRO A 135 9.35 -18.98 35.38
N ILE A 136 8.66 -19.77 34.56
CA ILE A 136 9.27 -20.90 33.85
C ILE A 136 10.04 -20.37 32.63
N PHE A 137 11.35 -20.13 32.82
CA PHE A 137 12.31 -20.18 31.72
C PHE A 137 12.76 -21.62 31.52
N GLN A 138 12.49 -22.21 30.36
CA GLN A 138 13.24 -23.36 29.91
C GLN A 138 13.39 -23.34 28.38
N PHE A 139 14.64 -23.19 27.94
CA PHE A 139 15.06 -23.53 26.58
C PHE A 139 15.03 -25.06 26.40
N ALA A 140 14.68 -25.52 25.21
CA ALA A 140 15.06 -26.82 24.68
C ALA A 140 15.44 -26.65 23.19
N GLN A 141 16.30 -27.55 22.71
CA GLN A 141 17.06 -27.45 21.45
C GLN A 141 16.24 -27.85 20.22
#